data_AF-A0A972FAB5-F1
#
_entry.id   AF-A0A972FAB5-F1
#
_cell.length_a   1.000
_cell.length_b   1.000
_cell.length_c   1.000
_cell.angle_alpha   90.00
_cell.angle_beta   90.00
_cell.angle_gamma   90.00
#
_symmetry.space_group_name_H-M   'P 1'
#
loop_
_entity.id
_entity.type
_entity.pdbx_description
1 polymer ?
#
loop_
_entity_poly.entity_id
_entity_poly.type
_entity_poly.pdbx_seq_one_letter_code
_entity_poly.pdbx_strand_id
1 'polypeptide(L)' 'CYSVAGEESYVLLVRVASARALEDLLQRIRTTANVRTRSTIILNTFYSDRQHIP' A
#
# COMPACT_ATOMS: atom_id res chain seq x y z
N CYS A 1 5.53 5.30 -2.54
CA CYS A 1 5.56 5.42 -1.07
C CYS A 1 5.32 6.87 -0.76
N TYR A 2 4.32 7.18 0.05
CA TYR A 2 3.94 8.56 0.33
C TYR A 2 3.89 8.74 1.85
N SER A 3 4.59 9.74 2.37
CA SER A 3 4.31 10.24 3.72
C SER A 3 2.98 10.96 3.71
N VAL A 4 2.16 10.78 4.74
CA VAL A 4 0.82 11.38 4.79
C VAL A 4 0.60 12.13 6.10
N ALA A 5 -0.26 13.14 6.07
CA ALA A 5 -0.78 13.76 7.28
C ALA A 5 -2.03 12.98 7.70
N GLY A 6 -1.98 12.33 8.86
CA GLY A 6 -3.07 11.51 9.38
C GLY A 6 -2.63 10.61 10.53
N GLU A 7 -3.45 9.61 10.85
CA GLU A 7 -3.14 8.60 11.88
C GLU A 7 -1.90 7.77 11.50
N GLU A 8 -1.78 7.41 10.22
CA GLU A 8 -0.63 6.67 9.69
C GLU A 8 0.47 7.62 9.21
N SER A 9 1.74 7.22 9.33
CA SER A 9 2.86 8.02 8.81
C SER A 9 3.08 7.86 7.30
N TYR A 10 2.73 6.69 6.75
CA TYR A 10 2.98 6.35 5.33
C TYR A 10 1.82 5.57 4.71
N VAL A 11 1.63 5.77 3.41
CA VAL A 11 0.78 4.93 2.55
C VAL A 11 1.63 4.30 1.45
N LEU A 12 1.45 3.00 1.27
CA LEU A 12 2.11 2.18 0.24
C LEU A 12 1.07 1.63 -0.73
N LEU A 13 1.32 1.81 -2.03
CA LEU A 13 0.65 1.04 -3.06
C LEU A 13 1.51 -0.18 -3.39
N VAL A 14 0.99 -1.38 -3.13
CA VAL A 14 1.68 -2.65 -3.36
C VAL A 14 0.92 -3.49 -4.38
N ARG A 15 1.66 -4.27 -5.17
CA ARG A 15 1.10 -5.27 -6.09
C ARG A 15 1.73 -6.62 -5.78
N VAL A 16 0.90 -7.65 -5.66
CA VAL A 16 1.32 -9.01 -5.32
C VAL A 16 0.54 -10.02 -6.17
N ALA A 17 1.11 -11.20 -6.35
CA ALA A 17 0.53 -12.23 -7.20
C ALA A 17 -0.71 -12.92 -6.59
N SER A 18 -0.86 -12.91 -5.27
CA SER A 18 -1.95 -13.58 -4.56
C SER A 18 -2.13 -13.04 -3.15
N ALA A 19 -3.23 -13.42 -2.48
CA ALA A 19 -3.46 -13.09 -1.08
C ALA A 19 -2.38 -13.66 -0.16
N ARG A 20 -1.87 -14.86 -0.43
CA ARG A 20 -0.78 -15.45 0.36
C ARG A 20 0.51 -14.63 0.25
N ALA A 21 0.84 -14.18 -0.95
CA ALA A 21 1.99 -13.31 -1.16
C ALA A 21 1.84 -11.94 -0.47
N LEU A 22 0.59 -11.46 -0.28
CA LEU A 22 0.32 -10.26 0.50
C LEU A 22 0.71 -10.44 1.96
N GLU A 23 0.30 -11.54 2.59
CA GLU A 23 0.63 -11.82 4.00
C GLU A 23 2.13 -11.90 4.22
N ASP A 24 2.84 -12.60 3.34
CA ASP A 24 4.31 -12.70 3.39
C ASP A 24 4.97 -11.31 3.23
N LEU A 25 4.46 -10.47 2.32
CA LEU A 25 4.95 -9.11 2.13
C LEU A 25 4.68 -8.23 3.35
N LEU A 26 3.49 -8.30 3.93
CA LEU A 26 3.12 -7.53 5.12
C LEU A 26 3.98 -7.93 6.31
N GLN A 27 4.26 -9.22 6.48
CA GLN A 27 5.19 -9.69 7.51
C GLN A 27 6.58 -9.10 7.30
N ARG A 28 7.11 -9.12 6.07
CA ARG A 28 8.42 -8.53 5.75
C ARG A 28 8.47 -7.02 6.03
N ILE A 29 7.42 -6.28 5.70
CA ILE A 29 7.34 -4.84 5.98
C ILE A 29 7.38 -4.59 7.49
N ARG A 30 6.55 -5.32 8.26
CA ARG A 30 6.50 -5.16 9.73
C ARG A 30 7.86 -5.44 10.38
N THR A 31 8.55 -6.52 9.98
CA THR A 31 9.83 -6.89 10.59
C THR A 31 10.99 -6.00 10.14
N THR A 32 11.02 -5.59 8.86
CA THR A 32 12.13 -4.81 8.31
C THR A 32 12.07 -3.34 8.74
N ALA A 33 10.86 -2.77 8.81
CA ALA A 33 10.68 -1.36 9.16
C ALA A 33 10.25 -1.14 10.61
N ASN A 34 9.98 -2.20 11.38
CA ASN A 34 9.47 -2.14 12.76
C ASN A 34 8.19 -1.29 12.87
N VAL A 35 7.21 -1.54 12.00
CA VAL A 35 5.95 -0.80 11.92
C VAL A 35 4.74 -1.70 12.10
N ARG A 36 3.59 -1.10 12.43
CA ARG A 36 2.27 -1.74 12.28
C ARG A 36 1.73 -1.48 10.87
N THR A 37 0.83 -2.33 10.40
CA THR A 37 0.25 -2.25 9.04
C THR A 37 -1.26 -2.31 9.09
N ARG A 38 -1.95 -1.35 8.45
CA ARG A 38 -3.38 -1.41 8.10
C ARG A 38 -3.50 -1.50 6.58
N SER A 39 -4.22 -2.50 6.08
CA SER A 39 -4.30 -2.81 4.64
C SER A 39 -5.71 -2.58 4.09
N THR A 40 -5.79 -2.05 2.87
CA THR A 40 -7.05 -1.91 2.12
C THR A 40 -6.86 -2.53 0.74
N ILE A 41 -7.74 -3.47 0.37
CA ILE A 41 -7.63 -4.24 -0.87
C ILE A 41 -8.32 -3.51 -2.01
N ILE A 42 -7.60 -3.31 -3.12
CA ILE A 42 -8.16 -2.78 -4.36
C ILE A 42 -8.91 -3.90 -5.07
N LEU A 43 -10.23 -3.74 -5.25
CA LEU A 43 -11.08 -4.70 -5.95
C LEU A 43 -11.08 -4.46 -7.47
N ASN A 44 -11.08 -3.19 -7.88
CA ASN A 44 -11.01 -2.79 -9.27
C ASN A 44 -10.34 -1.42 -9.40
N THR A 45 -9.60 -1.19 -10.48
CA THR A 45 -9.01 0.11 -10.82
C THR A 45 -9.72 0.66 -12.04
N PHE A 46 -10.65 1.60 -11.85
CA PHE A 46 -11.41 2.19 -12.98
C PHE A 46 -10.55 3.12 -13.84
N TYR A 47 -9.68 3.88 -13.20
CA TYR A 47 -8.73 4.79 -13.83
C TYR A 47 -7.54 4.99 -12.89
N SER A 48 -6.38 5.24 -13.45
CA SER A 48 -5.18 5.67 -12.71
C SER A 48 -4.42 6.69 -13.56
N ASP A 49 -3.57 7.48 -12.90
CA ASP A 49 -2.54 8.33 -13.55
C ASP A 49 -3.07 9.32 -14.61
N ARG A 50 -4.32 9.78 -14.48
CA ARG A 50 -4.85 10.84 -15.34
C ARG A 50 -4.31 12.19 -14.88
N GLN A 51 -3.25 12.63 -15.54
CA GLN A 51 -2.65 13.94 -15.31
C GLN A 51 -3.55 15.04 -15.88
N HIS A 52 -3.90 16.01 -15.06
CA HIS A 52 -4.55 17.24 -15.50
C HIS A 52 -3.46 18.28 -15.78
N ILE A 53 -3.35 18.70 -17.04
CA ILE A 53 -2.54 19.84 -17.45
C ILE A 53 -3.48 21.04 -17.48
N PRO A 54 -3.25 22.07 -16.65
CA PRO A 54 -4.12 23.24 -16.54
C PRO A 54 -4.32 23.99 -17.85
#